data_AF-M1B767-F1
#
_entry.id   AF-M1B767-F1
#
_cell.length_a   1.000
_cell.length_b   1.000
_cell.length_c   1.000
_cell.angle_alpha   90.00
_cell.angle_beta   90.00
_cell.angle_gamma   90.00
#
_symmetry.space_group_name_H-M   'P 1'
#
loop_
_entity.id
_entity.type
_entity.pdbx_description
1 polymer ?
#
loop_
_entity_poly.entity_id
_entity_poly.type
_entity_poly.pdbx_seq_one_letter_code
_entity_poly.pdbx_strand_id
1 'polypeptide(L)'
;MGDLPIVRFEEKIVETVKENPVVVVIGETGSGKSTQLPQILYRRGYAKSGIIAVTQPRRVAAVSVSRRVAQEQNVRIGEEVGYAIRFEDRTSEKTRILLMECSFVRVFSIRS
;
A
#
# COMPACT_ATOMS: atom_id res chain seq x y z
N MET A 1 -15.42 -10.50 5.58
CA MET A 1 -14.48 -9.39 5.32
C MET A 1 -14.54 -8.50 6.56
N GLY A 2 -13.47 -8.50 7.38
CA GLY A 2 -13.53 -8.09 8.79
C GLY A 2 -13.87 -6.61 9.00
N ASP A 3 -14.54 -6.33 10.12
CA ASP A 3 -15.08 -5.05 10.58
C ASP A 3 -13.96 -4.06 10.99
N LEU A 4 -13.04 -3.77 10.08
CA LEU A 4 -11.94 -2.84 10.33
C LEU A 4 -12.47 -1.39 10.28
N PRO A 5 -12.22 -0.56 11.30
CA PRO A 5 -12.77 0.79 11.40
C PRO A 5 -12.52 1.65 10.16
N ILE A 6 -11.39 1.45 9.49
CA ILE A 6 -10.98 2.23 8.33
C ILE A 6 -11.87 2.06 7.10
N VAL A 7 -12.54 0.90 6.96
CA VAL A 7 -13.43 0.63 5.82
C VAL A 7 -14.67 1.52 5.89
N ARG A 8 -15.14 1.85 7.10
CA ARG A 8 -16.29 2.75 7.32
C ARG A 8 -16.00 4.19 6.89
N PHE A 9 -14.73 4.57 6.84
CA PHE A 9 -14.29 5.90 6.44
C PHE A 9 -13.70 5.93 5.01
N GLU A 10 -13.86 4.85 4.24
CA GLU A 10 -13.27 4.71 2.89
C GLU A 10 -13.62 5.90 1.99
N GLU A 11 -14.90 6.28 1.89
CA GLU A 11 -15.33 7.37 1.01
C GLU A 11 -14.73 8.71 1.43
N LYS A 12 -14.78 9.03 2.73
CA LYS A 12 -14.21 10.26 3.27
C LYS A 12 -12.70 10.36 3.03
N ILE A 13 -11.97 9.25 3.19
CA ILE A 13 -10.53 9.20 2.93
C ILE A 13 -10.25 9.48 1.45
N VAL A 14 -10.98 8.84 0.54
CA VAL A 14 -10.79 8.99 -0.91
C VAL A 14 -11.08 10.41 -1.36
N GLU A 15 -12.17 11.00 -0.86
CA GLU A 15 -12.51 12.40 -1.14
C GLU A 15 -11.41 13.35 -0.64
N THR A 16 -10.96 13.17 0.60
CA THR A 16 -9.89 13.99 1.19
C THR A 16 -8.59 13.88 0.37
N VAL A 17 -8.21 12.67 -0.05
CA VAL A 17 -7.01 12.41 -0.88
C VAL A 17 -7.16 12.99 -2.29
N LYS A 18 -8.38 13.08 -2.82
CA LYS A 18 -8.64 13.70 -4.13
C LYS A 18 -8.49 15.21 -4.07
N GLU A 19 -8.92 15.84 -2.99
CA GLU A 19 -8.89 17.30 -2.82
C GLU A 19 -7.54 17.84 -2.32
N ASN A 20 -6.75 17.00 -1.64
CA ASN A 20 -5.52 17.44 -0.98
C ASN A 20 -4.31 16.65 -1.47
N PRO A 21 -3.21 17.32 -1.87
CA PRO A 21 -1.98 16.65 -2.28
C PRO A 21 -1.29 15.89 -1.13
N VAL A 22 -1.57 16.28 0.12
CA VAL A 22 -1.03 15.65 1.33
C VAL A 22 -2.17 15.44 2.32
N VAL A 23 -2.32 14.22 2.82
CA VAL A 23 -3.34 13.85 3.81
C VAL A 23 -2.69 13.12 4.97
N VAL A 24 -3.01 13.54 6.19
CA VAL A 24 -2.57 12.86 7.42
C VAL A 24 -3.72 12.00 7.94
N VAL A 25 -3.54 10.69 7.94
CA VAL A 25 -4.53 9.73 8.46
C VAL A 25 -4.07 9.22 9.83
N ILE A 26 -4.86 9.51 10.86
CA ILE A 26 -4.60 9.08 12.23
C ILE A 26 -5.58 7.94 12.59
N GLY A 27 -5.08 6.91 13.25
CA GLY A 27 -5.91 5.85 13.82
C GLY A 27 -5.10 4.91 14.68
N GLU A 28 -5.75 4.13 15.54
CA GLU A 28 -5.08 3.21 16.47
C GLU A 28 -4.36 2.05 15.75
N THR A 29 -3.35 1.45 16.40
CA THR A 29 -2.70 0.23 15.89
C THR A 29 -3.74 -0.88 15.75
N GLY A 30 -3.75 -1.60 14.62
CA GLY A 30 -4.78 -2.60 14.34
C GLY A 30 -6.00 -2.06 13.58
N SER A 31 -6.12 -0.75 13.36
CA SER A 31 -7.22 -0.16 12.58
C SER A 31 -7.22 -0.50 11.08
N GLY A 32 -6.17 -1.15 10.59
CA GLY A 32 -6.04 -1.55 9.18
C GLY A 32 -5.39 -0.51 8.26
N LYS A 33 -4.73 0.54 8.79
CA LYS A 33 -4.07 1.59 7.97
C LYS A 33 -3.13 1.01 6.89
N SER A 34 -2.14 0.24 7.31
CA SER A 34 -1.09 -0.26 6.40
C SER A 34 -1.57 -1.37 5.46
N THR A 35 -2.70 -2.02 5.76
CA THR A 35 -3.25 -3.12 4.96
C THR A 35 -4.38 -2.65 4.04
N GLN A 36 -5.32 -1.85 4.53
CA GLN A 36 -6.53 -1.46 3.80
C GLN A 36 -6.37 -0.17 2.99
N LEU A 37 -5.66 0.86 3.47
CA LEU A 37 -5.48 2.10 2.69
C LEU A 37 -4.91 1.86 1.30
N PRO A 38 -3.84 1.05 1.13
CA PRO A 38 -3.27 0.81 -0.20
C PRO A 38 -4.26 0.09 -1.12
N GLN A 39 -5.06 -0.84 -0.58
CA GLN A 39 -6.08 -1.56 -1.33
C GLN A 39 -7.24 -0.63 -1.74
N ILE A 40 -7.67 0.26 -0.86
CA ILE A 40 -8.70 1.28 -1.14
C ILE A 40 -8.23 2.19 -2.29
N LEU A 41 -7.03 2.75 -2.17
CA LEU A 41 -6.45 3.62 -3.20
C LEU A 41 -6.26 2.85 -4.52
N TYR A 42 -5.85 1.58 -4.46
CA TYR A 42 -5.73 0.71 -5.63
C TYR A 42 -7.07 0.54 -6.35
N ARG A 43 -8.14 0.18 -5.63
CA ARG A 43 -9.50 0.04 -6.19
C ARG A 43 -10.04 1.32 -6.81
N ARG A 44 -9.66 2.48 -6.25
CA ARG A 44 -10.05 3.81 -6.77
C ARG A 44 -9.22 4.27 -7.96
N GLY A 45 -8.24 3.48 -8.40
CA GLY A 45 -7.48 3.72 -9.62
C GLY A 45 -6.24 4.60 -9.45
N TYR A 46 -5.78 4.84 -8.21
CA TYR A 46 -4.57 5.63 -7.96
C TYR A 46 -3.28 4.94 -8.45
N ALA A 47 -3.33 3.64 -8.79
CA ALA A 47 -2.23 2.90 -9.38
C ALA A 47 -2.33 2.72 -10.92
N LYS A 48 -3.22 3.45 -11.61
CA LYS A 48 -3.34 3.34 -13.08
C LYS A 48 -2.11 3.88 -13.80
N SER A 49 -1.63 5.06 -13.39
CA SER A 49 -0.45 5.71 -13.96
C SER A 49 0.84 5.43 -13.18
N GLY A 50 0.83 4.56 -12.17
CA GLY A 50 1.96 4.40 -11.26
C GLY A 50 1.82 3.25 -10.25
N ILE A 51 2.59 3.35 -9.17
CA ILE A 51 2.64 2.35 -8.09
C ILE A 51 2.32 3.03 -6.77
N ILE A 52 1.48 2.39 -5.95
CA ILE A 52 1.22 2.81 -4.57
C ILE A 52 2.32 2.23 -3.69
N ALA A 53 3.21 3.09 -3.20
CA ALA A 53 4.30 2.70 -2.32
C ALA A 53 3.92 2.90 -0.85
N VAL A 54 4.17 1.88 -0.03
CA VAL A 54 3.91 1.89 1.42
C VAL A 54 5.21 1.62 2.14
N THR A 55 5.70 2.59 2.89
CA THR A 55 6.92 2.45 3.69
C THR A 55 6.60 1.87 5.06
N GLN A 56 7.44 0.96 5.54
CA GLN A 56 7.40 0.42 6.89
C GLN A 56 8.76 0.56 7.56
N PRO A 57 8.84 0.95 8.85
CA PRO A 57 10.12 1.11 9.54
C PRO A 57 10.84 -0.23 9.80
N ARG A 58 10.12 -1.36 9.75
CA ARG A 58 10.66 -2.69 10.02
C ARG A 58 10.54 -3.59 8.80
N ARG A 59 11.65 -4.24 8.41
CA ARG A 59 11.71 -5.23 7.31
C ARG A 59 10.63 -6.30 7.43
N VAL A 60 10.51 -6.90 8.62
CA VAL A 60 9.53 -7.97 8.89
C VAL A 60 8.09 -7.48 8.71
N ALA A 61 7.81 -6.20 9.03
CA ALA A 61 6.49 -5.62 8.82
C ALA A 61 6.18 -5.44 7.33
N ALA A 62 7.14 -4.97 6.52
CA ALA A 62 6.94 -4.84 5.07
C ALA A 62 6.62 -6.20 4.41
N VAL A 63 7.36 -7.25 4.78
CA VAL A 63 7.14 -8.61 4.25
C VAL A 63 5.84 -9.22 4.75
N SER A 64 5.50 -9.05 6.02
CA SER A 64 4.26 -9.59 6.60
C SER A 64 3.01 -8.91 6.02
N VAL A 65 3.05 -7.57 5.91
CA VAL A 65 1.94 -6.80 5.33
C VAL A 65 1.76 -7.14 3.84
N SER A 66 2.85 -7.33 3.08
CA SER A 66 2.73 -7.66 1.63
C SER A 66 2.14 -9.04 1.42
N ARG A 67 2.58 -10.03 2.21
CA ARG A 67 1.98 -11.37 2.24
C ARG A 67 0.49 -11.30 2.54
N ARG A 68 0.10 -10.53 3.56
CA ARG A 68 -1.31 -10.38 3.94
C ARG A 68 -2.14 -9.71 2.86
N VAL A 69 -1.65 -8.61 2.27
CA VAL A 69 -2.35 -7.90 1.20
C VAL A 69 -2.47 -8.76 -0.05
N ALA A 70 -1.42 -9.51 -0.41
CA ALA A 70 -1.46 -10.46 -1.53
C ALA A 70 -2.50 -11.57 -1.31
N GLN A 71 -2.57 -12.12 -0.09
CA GLN A 71 -3.62 -13.09 0.29
C GLN A 71 -5.02 -12.48 0.25
N GLU A 72 -5.22 -11.27 0.77
CA GLU A 72 -6.51 -10.57 0.76
C GLU A 72 -6.98 -10.25 -0.68
N GLN A 73 -6.06 -10.02 -1.61
CA GLN A 73 -6.33 -9.79 -3.03
C GLN A 73 -6.36 -11.09 -3.87
N ASN A 74 -6.07 -12.25 -3.29
CA ASN A 74 -5.90 -13.54 -3.99
C ASN A 74 -4.87 -13.50 -5.14
N VAL A 75 -3.78 -12.77 -4.96
CA VAL A 75 -2.68 -12.65 -5.95
C VAL A 75 -1.39 -13.25 -5.40
N ARG A 76 -0.47 -13.64 -6.28
CA ARG A 76 0.86 -14.09 -5.84
C ARG A 76 1.75 -12.88 -5.59
N ILE A 77 2.62 -13.00 -4.59
CA ILE A 77 3.61 -11.96 -4.32
C ILE A 77 4.56 -11.85 -5.51
N GLY A 78 4.78 -10.63 -5.96
CA GLY A 78 5.52 -10.32 -7.18
C GLY A 78 4.63 -10.08 -8.39
N GLU A 79 3.31 -10.29 -8.31
CA GLU A 79 2.34 -9.88 -9.35
C GLU A 79 1.82 -8.47 -9.06
N GLU A 80 0.52 -8.28 -8.78
CA GLU A 80 -0.03 -6.96 -8.43
C GLU A 80 0.51 -6.41 -7.10
N VAL A 81 0.90 -7.29 -6.17
CA VAL A 81 1.41 -6.92 -4.84
C VAL A 81 2.85 -7.41 -4.68
N GLY A 82 3.76 -6.50 -4.38
CA GLY A 82 5.19 -6.78 -4.22
C GLY A 82 5.79 -6.16 -2.98
N TYR A 83 7.03 -6.55 -2.68
CA TYR A 83 7.83 -5.87 -1.66
C TYR A 83 9.28 -5.66 -2.11
N ALA A 84 9.89 -4.58 -1.64
CA ALA A 84 11.29 -4.25 -1.87
C ALA A 84 11.96 -3.92 -0.53
N ILE A 85 12.85 -4.81 -0.09
CA ILE A 85 13.62 -4.67 1.15
C ILE A 85 15.10 -4.84 0.85
N ARG A 86 15.95 -4.53 1.83
CA ARG A 86 17.39 -4.65 1.63
C ARG A 86 17.75 -6.10 1.27
N PHE A 87 18.45 -6.25 0.14
CA PHE A 87 18.90 -7.53 -0.44
C PHE A 87 17.80 -8.45 -0.99
N GLU A 88 16.55 -7.99 -1.07
CA GLU A 88 15.45 -8.80 -1.58
C GLU A 88 14.38 -7.93 -2.25
N ASP A 89 14.18 -8.15 -3.55
CA ASP A 89 13.18 -7.45 -4.35
C ASP A 89 12.24 -8.48 -4.99
N ARG A 90 10.95 -8.36 -4.69
CA ARG A 90 9.86 -9.18 -5.21
C ARG A 90 8.83 -8.29 -5.88
N THR A 91 9.24 -7.62 -6.95
CA THR A 91 8.40 -6.79 -7.80
C THR A 91 8.44 -7.28 -9.25
N SER A 92 7.43 -6.90 -10.02
CA SER A 92 7.38 -7.09 -11.47
C SER A 92 6.74 -5.87 -12.13
N GLU A 93 6.69 -5.86 -13.47
CA GLU A 93 5.97 -4.82 -14.24
C GLU A 93 4.47 -4.76 -13.92
N LYS A 94 3.91 -5.83 -13.33
CA LYS A 94 2.52 -5.88 -12.89
C LYS A 94 2.31 -5.29 -11.50
N THR A 95 3.37 -4.99 -10.76
CA THR A 95 3.25 -4.53 -9.37
C THR A 95 2.61 -3.15 -9.30
N ARG A 96 1.50 -3.07 -8.57
CA ARG A 96 0.71 -1.85 -8.35
C ARG A 96 0.72 -1.41 -6.89
N ILE A 97 0.93 -2.35 -5.97
CA ILE A 97 1.10 -2.07 -4.54
C ILE A 97 2.49 -2.57 -4.13
N LEU A 98 3.35 -1.65 -3.72
CA LEU A 98 4.73 -1.92 -3.30
C LEU A 98 4.89 -1.65 -1.81
N LEU A 99 5.31 -2.65 -1.05
CA LEU A 99 5.70 -2.49 0.35
C LEU A 99 7.21 -2.47 0.51
N MET A 100 7.73 -1.43 1.13
CA MET A 100 9.16 -1.20 1.23
C MET A 100 9.58 -0.88 2.66
N GLU A 101 10.83 -1.17 3.02
CA GLU A 101 11.37 -0.68 4.29
C GLU A 101 11.80 0.80 4.17
N CYS A 102 11.69 1.57 5.25
CA CYS A 102 12.00 2.99 5.29
C CYS A 102 13.45 3.31 4.86
N SER A 103 14.39 2.39 5.10
CA SER A 103 15.79 2.53 4.65
C SER A 103 15.96 2.53 3.12
N PHE A 104 14.91 2.18 2.38
CA PHE A 104 14.91 2.08 0.93
C PHE A 104 14.05 3.18 0.28
N VAL A 105 14.11 4.45 0.70
CA VAL A 105 13.43 5.52 -0.08
C VAL A 105 14.13 5.73 -1.42
N ARG A 106 13.77 4.93 -2.42
CA ARG A 106 13.98 5.26 -3.83
C ARG A 106 12.82 6.15 -4.24
N VAL A 107 13.08 7.44 -4.43
CA VAL A 107 12.10 8.38 -5.02
C VAL A 107 11.89 7.96 -6.48
N PHE A 108 10.92 7.07 -6.72
CA PHE A 108 10.43 6.83 -8.07
C PHE A 108 9.52 8.00 -8.45
N SER A 109 10.10 8.94 -9.18
CA SER A 109 9.33 9.89 -9.97
C SER A 109 8.62 9.07 -11.04
N ILE A 110 7.35 8.76 -10.80
CA ILE A 110 6.43 8.30 -11.83
C ILE A 110 6.15 9.53 -12.69
N ARG A 111 6.99 9.74 -13.70
CA ARG A 111 6.78 10.75 -14.73
C ARG A 111 5.94 10.10 -15.83
N SER A 112 4.83 10.77 -16.17
CA SER A 112 3.89 10.43 -17.24
C SER A 112 4.56 10.25 -18.59
#